data_AF-A0A9D7GFM6-F1
#
_entry.id   AF-A0A9D7GFM6-F1
#
_cell.length_a   1.000
_cell.length_b   1.000
_cell.length_c   1.000
_cell.angle_alpha   90.00
_cell.angle_beta   90.00
_cell.angle_gamma   90.00
#
_symmetry.space_group_name_H-M   'P 1'
#
loop_
_entity.id
_entity.type
_entity.pdbx_description
1 polymer ?
#
loop_
_entity_poly.entity_id
_entity_poly.type
_entity_poly.pdbx_seq_one_letter_code
_entity_poly.pdbx_strand_id
1 'polypeptide(L)'
;MFLRYDQKNTGISTSTSKYKGLPGAISLAYDYYGNVWVGSREGLFVYNIKKDVLAPIYPGLINGFVLALKKLPNDKMFVATNNEAFIIDLAGRIQKNTGSKYLTI
;
A
#
# COMPACT_ATOMS: atom_id res chain seq x y z
N MET A 1 -13.98 -8.54 -0.88
CA MET A 1 -14.45 -8.38 0.51
C MET A 1 -13.36 -7.69 1.29
N PHE A 2 -13.65 -6.57 1.95
CA PHE A 2 -12.71 -5.89 2.84
C PHE A 2 -13.14 -6.13 4.28
N LEU A 3 -12.23 -6.67 5.08
CA LEU A 3 -12.48 -6.99 6.48
C LEU A 3 -11.52 -6.19 7.34
N ARG A 4 -12.05 -5.64 8.44
CA ARG A 4 -11.25 -5.05 9.50
C ARG A 4 -11.67 -5.69 10.82
N TYR A 5 -10.68 -6.16 11.56
CA TYR A 5 -10.86 -6.67 12.91
C TYR A 5 -10.37 -5.63 13.90
N ASP A 6 -11.21 -5.27 14.88
CA ASP A 6 -10.85 -4.41 16.00
C ASP A 6 -10.72 -5.28 17.26
N GLN A 7 -9.54 -5.30 17.88
CA GLN A 7 -9.31 -6.11 19.08
C GLN A 7 -10.09 -5.59 20.31
N LYS A 8 -10.53 -4.32 20.31
CA LYS A 8 -11.30 -3.73 21.42
C LYS A 8 -12.81 -3.92 21.27
N ASN A 9 -13.27 -4.00 20.03
CA ASN A 9 -14.65 -4.31 19.69
C ASN A 9 -14.63 -5.63 18.90
N THR A 10 -14.81 -6.75 19.58
CA THR A 10 -14.72 -8.14 19.07
C THR A 10 -15.58 -8.45 17.82
N GLY A 11 -16.30 -7.47 17.27
CA GLY A 11 -17.01 -7.56 16.01
C GLY A 11 -16.11 -7.38 14.78
N ILE A 12 -16.34 -8.23 13.78
CA ILE A 12 -15.85 -8.01 12.42
C ILE A 12 -16.76 -6.95 11.78
N SER A 13 -16.18 -5.81 11.36
CA SER A 13 -16.90 -4.84 10.55
C SER A 13 -16.84 -5.28 9.08
N THR A 14 -17.98 -5.63 8.50
CA THR A 14 -18.15 -5.85 7.07
C THR A 14 -18.83 -4.63 6.44
N SER A 15 -18.12 -3.89 5.59
CA SER A 15 -18.75 -2.86 4.74
C SER A 15 -18.69 -3.33 3.30
N THR A 16 -19.74 -4.04 2.88
CA THR A 16 -19.84 -4.65 1.55
C THR A 16 -20.13 -3.64 0.44
N SER A 17 -20.81 -2.53 0.76
CA SER A 17 -21.15 -1.49 -0.22
C SER A 17 -20.04 -0.49 -0.45
N LYS A 18 -19.40 0.02 0.61
CA LYS A 18 -18.34 1.04 0.53
C LYS A 18 -17.08 0.53 -0.17
N TYR A 19 -16.78 -0.75 -0.01
CA TYR A 19 -15.55 -1.37 -0.50
C TYR A 19 -15.75 -2.34 -1.66
N LYS A 20 -16.91 -2.26 -2.31
CA LYS A 20 -17.19 -2.99 -3.54
C LYS A 20 -16.31 -2.45 -4.67
N GLY A 21 -15.60 -3.34 -5.36
CA GLY A 21 -14.72 -2.97 -6.48
C GLY A 21 -13.35 -2.43 -6.07
N LEU A 22 -13.00 -2.44 -4.78
CA LEU A 22 -11.64 -2.11 -4.37
C LEU A 22 -10.67 -3.26 -4.72
N PRO A 23 -9.40 -2.93 -4.99
CA PRO A 23 -8.40 -3.89 -5.44
C PRO A 23 -8.06 -4.87 -4.31
N GLY A 24 -8.25 -6.15 -4.55
CA GLY A 24 -8.00 -7.19 -3.54
C GLY A 24 -6.56 -7.12 -3.01
N ALA A 25 -6.40 -7.27 -1.70
CA ALA A 25 -5.08 -7.24 -1.06
C ALA A 25 -4.31 -8.57 -1.27
N ILE A 26 -3.06 -8.47 -1.68
CA ILE A 26 -2.07 -9.56 -1.77
C ILE A 26 -1.05 -9.43 -0.64
N SER A 27 -0.60 -8.21 -0.35
CA SER A 27 0.39 -7.94 0.68
C SER A 27 0.02 -6.69 1.48
N LEU A 28 0.45 -6.63 2.74
CA LEU A 28 0.14 -5.55 3.66
C LEU A 28 1.38 -5.11 4.45
N ALA A 29 1.51 -3.82 4.73
CA ALA A 29 2.52 -3.28 5.65
C ALA A 29 1.98 -2.05 6.39
N TYR A 30 2.42 -1.84 7.64
CA TYR A 30 2.06 -0.64 8.41
C TYR A 30 3.18 0.40 8.36
N ASP A 31 2.88 1.67 8.08
CA ASP A 31 3.87 2.73 8.30
C ASP A 31 3.90 3.24 9.74
N TYR A 32 4.84 4.13 10.06
CA TYR A 32 4.94 4.72 11.41
C TYR A 32 3.83 5.74 11.71
N TYR A 33 3.07 6.16 10.69
CA TYR A 33 1.95 7.10 10.82
C TYR A 33 0.61 6.38 11.05
N GLY A 34 0.61 5.05 11.08
CA GLY A 34 -0.59 4.22 11.28
C GLY A 34 -1.44 4.05 10.02
N ASN A 35 -0.88 4.25 8.82
CA ASN A 35 -1.55 3.83 7.58
C ASN A 35 -1.21 2.37 7.26
N VAL A 36 -2.11 1.73 6.51
CA VAL A 36 -1.91 0.39 5.96
C VAL A 36 -1.59 0.51 4.48
N TRP A 37 -0.41 0.09 4.10
CA TRP A 37 0.00 -0.08 2.72
C TRP A 37 -0.55 -1.41 2.20
N VAL A 38 -1.15 -1.37 1.01
CA VAL A 38 -1.84 -2.50 0.39
C VAL A 38 -1.23 -2.75 -0.97
N GLY A 39 -0.53 -3.86 -1.10
CA GLY A 39 -0.14 -4.40 -2.39
C GLY A 39 -1.30 -5.20 -2.97
N SER A 40 -1.62 -4.96 -4.23
CA SER A 40 -2.77 -5.58 -4.91
C SER A 40 -2.39 -6.09 -6.30
N ARG A 41 -3.35 -6.64 -7.04
CA ARG A 41 -3.18 -6.98 -8.46
C ARG A 41 -3.13 -5.76 -9.38
N GLU A 42 -3.56 -4.61 -8.89
CA GLU A 42 -3.73 -3.38 -9.64
C GLU A 42 -2.68 -2.32 -9.25
N GLY A 43 -1.68 -2.70 -8.46
CA GLY A 43 -0.63 -1.81 -7.98
C GLY A 43 -0.66 -1.60 -6.47
N LEU A 44 -0.02 -0.50 -6.04
CA LEU A 44 0.18 -0.14 -4.64
C LEU A 44 -0.84 0.90 -4.18
N PHE A 45 -1.40 0.69 -3.00
CA PHE A 45 -2.37 1.59 -2.37
C PHE A 45 -1.98 1.88 -0.92
N VAL A 46 -2.51 2.99 -0.39
CA VAL A 46 -2.45 3.31 1.04
C VAL A 46 -3.86 3.50 1.58
N TYR A 47 -4.16 2.82 2.67
CA TYR A 47 -5.38 2.94 3.43
C TYR A 47 -5.11 3.74 4.71
N ASN A 48 -5.72 4.92 4.78
CA ASN A 48 -5.73 5.72 5.99
C ASN A 48 -6.87 5.25 6.90
N ILE A 49 -6.52 4.55 7.98
CA ILE A 49 -7.50 3.96 8.91
C ILE A 49 -8.40 5.03 9.56
N LYS A 50 -7.85 6.20 9.88
CA LYS A 50 -8.57 7.28 10.59
C LYS A 50 -9.60 7.97 9.70
N LYS A 51 -9.26 8.20 8.43
CA LYS A 51 -10.12 8.86 7.45
C LYS A 51 -11.00 7.89 6.67
N ASP A 52 -10.72 6.60 6.77
CA ASP A 52 -11.45 5.53 6.09
C ASP A 52 -11.41 5.69 4.55
N VAL A 53 -10.20 5.96 4.05
CA VAL A 53 -9.91 6.24 2.63
C VAL A 53 -8.78 5.34 2.14
N LEU A 54 -8.99 4.67 1.01
CA LEU A 54 -7.97 3.96 0.24
C LEU A 54 -7.61 4.80 -1.00
N ALA A 55 -6.32 5.03 -1.25
CA ALA A 55 -5.85 5.78 -2.41
C ALA A 55 -4.70 5.06 -3.13
N PRO A 56 -4.65 5.08 -4.47
CA PRO A 56 -3.52 4.54 -5.22
C PRO A 56 -2.26 5.37 -4.98
N ILE A 57 -1.11 4.69 -5.00
CA ILE A 57 0.22 5.29 -4.83
C ILE A 57 1.05 5.01 -6.08
N TYR A 58 1.62 6.08 -6.65
CA TYR A 58 2.35 6.05 -7.91
C TYR A 58 1.59 5.38 -9.07
N PRO A 59 0.33 5.81 -9.34
CA PRO A 59 -0.45 5.24 -10.43
C PRO A 59 0.30 5.39 -11.75
N GLY A 60 0.37 4.30 -12.52
CA GLY A 60 1.11 4.24 -13.79
C GLY A 60 2.59 3.84 -13.66
N LEU A 61 3.19 3.95 -12.48
CA LEU A 61 4.56 3.49 -12.22
C LEU A 61 4.57 2.14 -11.51
N ILE A 62 3.92 2.05 -10.35
CA ILE A 62 3.76 0.78 -9.63
C ILE A 62 2.41 0.19 -10.02
N ASN A 63 2.39 -0.50 -11.15
CA ASN A 63 1.24 -1.20 -11.68
C ASN A 63 1.42 -2.73 -11.54
N GLY A 64 0.32 -3.48 -11.67
CA GLY A 64 0.37 -4.94 -11.62
C GLY A 64 0.47 -5.51 -10.21
N PHE A 65 1.01 -6.73 -10.09
CA PHE A 65 0.93 -7.51 -8.86
C PHE A 65 2.02 -7.06 -7.88
N VAL A 66 1.62 -6.42 -6.79
CA VAL A 66 2.51 -6.11 -5.67
C VAL A 66 2.49 -7.29 -4.70
N LEU A 67 3.52 -8.13 -4.81
CA LEU A 67 3.62 -9.43 -4.15
C LEU A 67 4.14 -9.33 -2.72
N ALA A 68 5.03 -8.37 -2.44
CA ALA A 68 5.57 -8.17 -1.09
C ALA A 68 5.83 -6.71 -0.77
N LEU A 69 5.58 -6.36 0.49
CA LEU A 69 5.90 -5.07 1.08
C LEU A 69 6.75 -5.29 2.30
N LYS A 70 7.92 -4.65 2.36
CA LYS A 70 8.81 -4.75 3.51
C LYS A 70 9.30 -3.36 3.88
N LYS A 71 8.91 -2.90 5.08
CA LYS A 71 9.53 -1.70 5.65
C LYS A 71 11.03 -1.89 5.77
N LEU A 72 11.75 -0.85 5.41
CA LEU A 72 13.18 -0.71 5.58
C LEU A 72 13.45 0.41 6.61
N PRO A 73 14.67 0.49 7.16
CA PRO A 73 15.09 1.64 7.96
C PRO A 73 14.96 2.98 7.22
N ASN A 74 15.03 4.08 7.96
CA ASN A 74 14.99 5.47 7.43
C ASN A 74 13.74 5.78 6.62
N ASP A 75 12.57 5.36 7.12
CA ASP A 75 11.27 5.60 6.48
C ASP A 75 11.23 5.16 5.02
N LYS A 76 11.79 3.98 4.72
CA LYS A 76 11.72 3.39 3.38
C LYS A 76 10.86 2.15 3.37
N MET A 77 10.41 1.78 2.17
CA MET A 77 9.72 0.51 1.94
C MET A 77 10.20 -0.12 0.64
N PHE A 78 10.58 -1.39 0.73
CA PHE A 78 10.78 -2.25 -0.42
C PHE A 78 9.43 -2.76 -0.92
N VAL A 79 9.20 -2.63 -2.22
CA VAL A 79 7.99 -3.02 -2.92
C VAL A 79 8.39 -4.00 -4.01
N ALA A 80 8.11 -5.28 -3.81
CA ALA A 80 8.36 -6.30 -4.82
C ALA A 80 7.11 -6.49 -5.67
N THR A 81 7.25 -6.30 -6.98
CA THR A 81 6.19 -6.63 -7.94
C THR A 81 6.53 -7.91 -8.71
N ASN A 82 5.63 -8.37 -9.57
CA ASN A 82 5.90 -9.48 -10.49
C ASN A 82 6.85 -9.11 -11.65
N ASN A 83 7.13 -7.82 -11.87
CA ASN A 83 8.01 -7.35 -12.94
C ASN A 83 9.30 -6.74 -12.40
N GLU A 84 9.17 -5.80 -11.47
CA GLU A 84 10.26 -4.98 -10.93
C GLU A 84 10.15 -4.81 -9.41
N ALA A 85 11.24 -4.38 -8.77
CA ALA A 85 11.25 -4.00 -7.37
C ALA A 85 11.54 -2.51 -7.21
N PHE A 86 10.89 -1.89 -6.23
CA PHE A 86 11.05 -0.47 -5.91
C PHE A 86 11.46 -0.28 -4.45
N ILE A 87 12.22 0.79 -4.19
CA ILE A 87 12.38 1.34 -2.84
C ILE A 87 11.71 2.71 -2.84
N ILE A 88 10.73 2.91 -1.97
CA ILE A 88 9.98 4.17 -1.85
C ILE A 88 10.16 4.78 -0.46
N ASP A 89 10.11 6.10 -0.37
CA ASP A 89 10.11 6.84 0.90
C ASP A 89 8.69 6.96 1.49
N LEU A 90 8.58 6.82 2.80
CA LEU A 90 7.37 6.88 3.62
C LEU A 90 7.20 8.25 4.30
N ALA A 91 8.28 9.03 4.46
CA ALA A 91 8.34 10.22 5.31
C ALA A 91 7.56 11.47 4.81
N GLY A 92 6.92 11.43 3.64
CA GLY A 92 5.98 12.47 3.22
C GLY A 92 6.03 12.83 1.74
N ARG A 93 5.16 12.19 0.96
CA ARG A 93 4.74 12.53 -0.42
C ARG A 93 5.82 12.51 -1.51
N ILE A 94 5.55 11.71 -2.55
CA ILE A 94 6.03 11.77 -3.94
C ILE A 94 7.19 12.74 -4.15
N GLN A 95 8.43 12.23 -4.13
CA GLN A 95 9.45 12.85 -4.97
C GLN A 95 9.10 12.46 -6.41
N LYS A 96 8.54 13.40 -7.17
CA LYS A 96 8.70 13.36 -8.63
C LYS A 96 10.19 13.55 -8.88
N ASN A 97 10.96 12.48 -8.77
CA ASN A 97 12.29 12.45 -9.35
C ASN A 97 12.11 12.25 -10.86
N THR A 98 11.82 13.36 -11.53
CA THR A 98 12.16 13.55 -12.93
C THR A 98 13.69 13.59 -13.00
N GLY A 99 14.30 12.41 -12.90
CA GLY A 99 15.75 12.29 -12.71
C GLY A 99 16.11 10.91 -12.20
N SER A 100 16.13 9.96 -13.12
CA SER A 100 16.77 8.64 -13.07
C SER A 100 17.46 8.28 -11.77
N LYS A 101 16.82 7.45 -10.94
CA LYS A 101 17.49 6.46 -10.08
C LYS A 101 16.50 5.42 -9.55
N TYR A 102 15.92 4.67 -10.49
CA TYR A 102 15.46 3.32 -10.15
C TYR A 102 16.73 2.48 -9.97
N LEU A 103 16.96 1.96 -8.77
CA LEU A 103 17.87 0.84 -8.61
C LEU A 103 17.07 -0.40 -9.03
N THR A 104 17.14 -0.71 -10.32
CA THR A 104 16.91 -2.07 -10.79
C THR A 104 18.08 -2.89 -10.24
N ILE A 105 17.82 -3.65 -9.18
CA ILE A 105 18.71 -4.74 -8.75
C ILE A 105 18.49 -5.95 -9.63
#